data_AF-A0AAD8PRG1-F1
#
_entry.id   AF-A0AAD8PRG1-F1
#
_cell.length_a   1.000
_cell.length_b   1.000
_cell.length_c   1.000
_cell.angle_alpha   90.00
_cell.angle_beta   90.00
_cell.angle_gamma   90.00
#
_symmetry.space_group_name_H-M   'P 1'
#
loop_
_entity.id
_entity.type
_entity.pdbx_description
1 polymer ?
#
loop_
_entity_poly.entity_id
_entity_poly.type
_entity_poly.pdbx_seq_one_letter_code
_entity_poly.pdbx_strand_id
1 'polypeptide(L)'
;MQLKALLVPFLLAEAVLSQSVPIRIISFNIRYAAKSRESGEKPWWDLFCGISKSRCRQKYVLEAISDSANAAPAGAAVIVGLQEALDNQKDDIQNGLGDGWAHIGVGRDDGEKDGEFTPIFYRTDALKLVYQETKWLSPTPDVVSYGWDAGSRRIVTIGVFEHIATGKKFIHANTHLDNVSDQARSEGIKVVVSRIQAVQSTYGPLGVTLTGDFNSDPNGSAYQVLANGGFVEDLYNKATRVGSYTGTYTTFDTSRQDSASRIDFIWLGPQSANKYSVQQIEIKSNIVDDRVISDHRPVVGDVTLLS
;
A
#
# COMPACT_ATOMS: atom_id res chain seq x y z
N MET A 1 28.09 -62.78 11.69
CA MET A 1 27.49 -62.38 10.40
C MET A 1 26.82 -61.03 10.61
N GLN A 2 27.42 -59.95 10.11
CA GLN A 2 26.98 -58.57 10.30
C GLN A 2 25.72 -58.30 9.46
N LEU A 3 24.64 -57.85 10.10
CA LEU A 3 23.50 -57.25 9.40
C LEU A 3 23.96 -55.89 8.85
N LYS A 4 24.08 -55.77 7.52
CA LYS A 4 24.15 -54.49 6.84
C LYS A 4 22.76 -53.85 6.91
N ALA A 5 22.60 -52.88 7.81
CA ALA A 5 21.48 -51.95 7.75
C ALA A 5 21.67 -51.07 6.50
N LEU A 6 20.80 -51.24 5.51
CA LEU A 6 20.65 -50.26 4.43
C LEU A 6 20.12 -48.97 5.07
N LEU A 7 20.98 -47.99 5.28
CA LEU A 7 20.54 -46.60 5.36
C LEU A 7 20.03 -46.25 3.95
N VAL A 8 18.72 -46.35 3.77
CA VAL A 8 18.04 -45.59 2.73
C VAL A 8 18.30 -44.12 3.09
N PRO A 9 18.97 -43.32 2.23
CA PRO A 9 19.01 -41.90 2.46
C PRO A 9 17.56 -41.46 2.41
N PHE A 10 17.06 -40.99 3.56
CA PHE A 10 15.85 -40.21 3.65
C PHE A 10 16.11 -39.00 2.75
N LEU A 11 15.78 -39.15 1.47
CA LEU A 11 15.48 -38.05 0.57
C LEU A 11 14.23 -37.40 1.17
N LEU A 12 14.44 -36.66 2.25
CA LEU A 12 13.83 -35.36 2.42
C LEU A 12 14.38 -34.48 1.29
N ALA A 13 14.03 -34.84 0.05
CA ALA A 13 13.28 -33.87 -0.72
C ALA A 13 12.10 -33.54 0.19
N GLU A 14 12.31 -32.58 1.09
CA GLU A 14 11.25 -31.68 1.47
C GLU A 14 10.65 -31.32 0.13
N ALA A 15 9.52 -31.95 -0.18
CA ALA A 15 8.56 -31.34 -1.05
C ALA A 15 8.53 -29.92 -0.51
N VAL A 16 9.08 -28.98 -1.29
CA VAL A 16 8.79 -27.56 -1.16
C VAL A 16 7.30 -27.53 -1.40
N LEU A 17 6.55 -27.89 -0.34
CA LEU A 17 5.13 -27.83 -0.29
C LEU A 17 4.89 -26.39 -0.63
N SER A 18 4.19 -26.20 -1.74
CA SER A 18 3.70 -24.93 -2.21
C SER A 18 2.87 -24.32 -1.08
N GLN A 19 3.54 -23.73 -0.10
CA GLN A 19 2.91 -23.06 1.01
C GLN A 19 2.45 -21.73 0.44
N SER A 20 1.13 -21.59 0.40
CA SER A 20 0.52 -20.31 0.12
C SER A 20 0.96 -19.30 1.17
N VAL A 21 1.14 -18.04 0.78
CA VAL A 21 1.60 -16.99 1.70
C VAL A 21 0.41 -16.11 2.04
N PRO A 22 -0.10 -16.13 3.29
CA PRO A 22 -1.07 -15.13 3.71
C PRO A 22 -0.39 -13.75 3.74
N ILE A 23 -1.05 -12.73 3.23
CA ILE A 23 -0.56 -11.36 3.12
C ILE A 23 -1.66 -10.42 3.59
N ARG A 24 -1.33 -9.58 4.57
CA ARG A 24 -2.10 -8.39 4.90
C ARG A 24 -1.55 -7.20 4.13
N ILE A 25 -2.43 -6.53 3.40
CA ILE A 25 -2.15 -5.35 2.59
C ILE A 25 -2.89 -4.17 3.21
N ILE A 26 -2.20 -3.06 3.45
CA ILE A 26 -2.79 -1.84 3.99
C ILE A 26 -2.51 -0.69 3.02
N SER A 27 -3.54 0.07 2.64
CA SER A 27 -3.41 1.35 1.92
C SER A 27 -3.91 2.46 2.83
N PHE A 28 -3.10 3.50 3.05
CA PHE A 28 -3.52 4.62 3.90
C PHE A 28 -2.88 5.95 3.50
N ASN A 29 -3.68 6.88 2.99
CA ASN A 29 -3.29 8.28 2.87
C ASN A 29 -3.27 8.89 4.26
N ILE A 30 -2.11 9.34 4.74
CA ILE A 30 -1.92 9.78 6.13
C ILE A 30 -2.09 11.28 6.33
N ARG A 31 -2.43 12.01 5.26
CA ARG A 31 -2.45 13.47 5.17
C ARG A 31 -1.10 14.11 5.47
N TYR A 32 -0.53 14.84 4.51
CA TYR A 32 0.73 15.54 4.72
C TYR A 32 0.68 16.51 5.92
N ALA A 33 1.83 16.81 6.51
CA ALA A 33 1.94 17.75 7.63
C ALA A 33 1.73 19.19 7.12
N ALA A 34 0.47 19.58 6.91
CA ALA A 34 0.10 20.81 6.25
C ALA A 34 0.48 22.06 7.06
N LYS A 35 1.10 23.04 6.38
CA LYS A 35 1.38 24.37 6.95
C LYS A 35 0.10 25.18 7.16
N SER A 36 -0.85 25.05 6.24
CA SER A 36 -2.21 25.59 6.33
C SER A 36 -3.17 24.43 6.44
N ARG A 37 -3.91 24.36 7.54
CA ARG A 37 -4.74 23.20 7.91
C ARG A 37 -6.19 23.44 7.56
N GLU A 38 -6.87 22.36 7.21
CA GLU A 38 -8.32 22.36 7.05
C GLU A 38 -9.05 22.54 8.39
N SER A 39 -10.33 22.91 8.32
CA SER A 39 -11.16 22.95 9.52
C SER A 39 -11.24 21.56 10.15
N GLY A 40 -10.93 21.45 11.44
CA GLY A 40 -10.89 20.17 12.16
C GLY A 40 -9.55 19.43 12.08
N GLU A 41 -8.68 19.78 11.13
CA GLU A 41 -7.37 19.14 10.97
C GLU A 41 -6.44 19.51 12.14
N LYS A 42 -5.99 18.48 12.86
CA LYS A 42 -4.95 18.61 13.88
C LYS A 42 -3.56 18.59 13.24
N PRO A 43 -2.56 19.26 13.82
CA PRO A 43 -1.19 19.18 13.30
C PRO A 43 -0.68 17.74 13.34
N TRP A 44 0.22 17.39 12.44
CA TRP A 44 0.97 16.12 12.54
C TRP A 44 1.69 16.04 13.89
N TRP A 45 2.50 17.07 14.19
CA TRP A 45 3.25 17.24 15.43
C TRP A 45 3.40 18.74 15.79
N ASP A 46 3.52 19.04 17.09
CA ASP A 46 3.95 20.32 17.67
C ASP A 46 4.53 20.15 19.08
N LEU A 47 5.08 21.23 19.66
CA LEU A 47 5.75 21.24 20.97
C LEU A 47 4.88 20.74 22.14
N PHE A 48 3.54 20.78 22.00
CA PHE A 48 2.62 20.47 23.09
C PHE A 48 1.93 19.10 22.93
N CYS A 49 2.29 18.30 21.91
CA CYS A 49 1.75 16.94 21.76
C CYS A 49 2.05 16.05 22.98
N GLY A 50 3.19 16.26 23.64
CA GLY A 50 3.57 15.53 24.85
C GLY A 50 2.74 15.92 26.09
N ILE A 51 2.10 17.09 26.08
CA ILE A 51 1.27 17.59 27.18
C ILE A 51 -0.17 17.10 27.03
N SER A 52 -0.68 17.09 25.79
CA SER A 52 -1.98 16.54 25.47
C SER A 52 -1.85 15.61 24.28
N LYS A 53 -1.88 14.30 24.55
CA LYS A 53 -1.84 13.25 23.50
C LYS A 53 -2.86 13.52 22.39
N SER A 54 -3.97 14.13 22.81
CA SER A 54 -5.12 14.61 22.07
C SER A 54 -4.82 15.62 20.94
N ARG A 55 -3.67 16.28 20.99
CA ARG A 55 -3.40 17.48 20.19
C ARG A 55 -2.97 17.19 18.75
N CYS A 56 -2.36 16.03 18.50
CA CYS A 56 -1.57 15.78 17.29
C CYS A 56 -1.94 14.44 16.65
N ARG A 57 -1.78 14.34 15.33
CA ARG A 57 -2.19 13.15 14.56
C ARG A 57 -1.15 12.02 14.60
N GLN A 58 0.14 12.34 14.66
CA GLN A 58 1.25 11.38 14.51
C GLN A 58 1.06 10.07 15.28
N LYS A 59 0.82 10.16 16.60
CA LYS A 59 0.67 8.98 17.47
C LYS A 59 -0.52 8.11 17.04
N TYR A 60 -1.66 8.72 16.74
CA TYR A 60 -2.87 8.00 16.40
C TYR A 60 -2.83 7.40 14.99
N VAL A 61 -2.16 8.06 14.05
CA VAL A 61 -1.86 7.49 12.73
C VAL A 61 -0.98 6.25 12.88
N LEU A 62 0.09 6.35 13.68
CA LEU A 62 0.96 5.21 13.98
C LEU A 62 0.21 4.06 14.67
N GLU A 63 -0.66 4.36 15.63
CA GLU A 63 -1.50 3.37 16.31
C GLU A 63 -2.45 2.70 15.31
N ALA A 64 -3.13 3.46 14.44
CA ALA A 64 -4.00 2.89 13.41
C ALA A 64 -3.25 1.95 12.44
N ILE A 65 -2.03 2.31 12.05
CA ILE A 65 -1.16 1.46 11.21
C ILE A 65 -0.76 0.20 12.01
N SER A 66 -0.28 0.37 13.24
CA SER A 66 0.21 -0.72 14.08
C SER A 66 -0.91 -1.70 14.44
N ASP A 67 -2.09 -1.23 14.81
CA ASP A 67 -3.23 -2.07 15.14
C ASP A 67 -3.72 -2.84 13.92
N SER A 68 -3.74 -2.19 12.76
CA SER A 68 -4.10 -2.85 11.50
C SER A 68 -3.07 -3.90 11.10
N ALA A 69 -1.77 -3.66 11.33
CA ALA A 69 -0.71 -4.63 11.10
C ALA A 69 -0.75 -5.78 12.11
N ASN A 70 -0.93 -5.50 13.40
CA ASN A 70 -0.91 -6.50 14.48
C ASN A 70 -2.14 -7.41 14.47
N ALA A 71 -3.26 -6.94 13.92
CA ALA A 71 -4.45 -7.77 13.73
C ALA A 71 -4.33 -8.75 12.54
N ALA A 72 -3.15 -8.85 11.90
CA ALA A 72 -2.94 -9.71 10.74
C ALA A 72 -3.22 -11.18 11.08
N PRO A 73 -3.74 -11.98 10.12
CA PRO A 73 -3.86 -13.41 10.33
C PRO A 73 -2.51 -14.02 10.73
N ALA A 74 -2.54 -15.05 11.57
CA ALA A 74 -1.31 -15.69 12.03
C ALA A 74 -0.44 -16.16 10.85
N GLY A 75 0.84 -15.79 10.88
CA GLY A 75 1.80 -16.11 9.81
C GLY A 75 1.68 -15.25 8.56
N ALA A 76 0.83 -14.22 8.54
CA ALA A 76 0.73 -13.31 7.41
C ALA A 76 1.95 -12.38 7.32
N ALA A 77 2.46 -12.22 6.11
CA ALA A 77 3.34 -11.10 5.79
C ALA A 77 2.52 -9.81 5.78
N VAL A 78 3.05 -8.72 6.34
CA VAL A 78 2.36 -7.42 6.36
C VAL A 78 3.10 -6.41 5.49
N ILE A 79 2.36 -5.75 4.62
CA ILE A 79 2.85 -4.69 3.72
C ILE A 79 1.89 -3.49 3.74
N VAL A 80 2.44 -2.28 3.77
CA VAL A 80 1.69 -1.03 3.95
C VAL A 80 2.14 -0.01 2.91
N GLY A 81 1.22 0.43 2.06
CA GLY A 81 1.39 1.57 1.18
C GLY A 81 0.82 2.83 1.82
N LEU A 82 1.65 3.87 2.00
CA LEU A 82 1.19 5.17 2.47
C LEU A 82 1.19 6.21 1.35
N GLN A 83 0.36 7.24 1.48
CA GLN A 83 0.34 8.39 0.58
C GLN A 83 0.44 9.70 1.39
N GLU A 84 0.91 10.77 0.74
CA GLU A 84 1.12 12.11 1.32
C GLU A 84 2.16 12.18 2.46
N ALA A 85 2.97 11.15 2.65
CA ALA A 85 4.00 11.17 3.68
C ALA A 85 5.13 12.13 3.28
N LEU A 86 5.39 13.19 4.03
CA LEU A 86 6.63 13.97 3.92
C LEU A 86 7.81 13.23 4.57
N ASP A 87 9.06 13.60 4.27
CA ASP A 87 10.27 12.90 4.78
C ASP A 87 10.25 12.76 6.31
N ASN A 88 9.87 13.82 7.03
CA ASN A 88 9.76 13.78 8.49
C ASN A 88 8.64 12.86 8.99
N GLN A 89 7.49 12.83 8.32
CA GLN A 89 6.37 11.94 8.70
C GLN A 89 6.72 10.47 8.44
N LYS A 90 7.41 10.19 7.33
CA LYS A 90 7.94 8.87 6.98
C LYS A 90 8.91 8.39 8.07
N ASP A 91 9.84 9.25 8.50
CA ASP A 91 10.81 8.92 9.55
C ASP A 91 10.12 8.73 10.91
N ASP A 92 9.13 9.55 11.24
CA ASP A 92 8.31 9.40 12.45
C ASP A 92 7.58 8.04 12.48
N ILE A 93 7.00 7.62 11.35
CA ILE A 93 6.35 6.31 11.23
C ILE A 93 7.37 5.18 11.33
N GLN A 94 8.52 5.27 10.65
CA GLN A 94 9.58 4.27 10.75
C GLN A 94 10.07 4.09 12.19
N ASN A 95 10.34 5.19 12.89
CA ASN A 95 10.78 5.16 14.29
C ASN A 95 9.71 4.56 15.20
N GLY A 96 8.43 4.86 14.92
CA GLY A 96 7.31 4.31 15.67
C GLY A 96 7.07 2.83 15.47
N LEU A 97 7.25 2.32 14.25
CA LEU A 97 7.13 0.91 13.90
C LEU A 97 8.34 0.08 14.39
N GLY A 98 9.51 0.71 14.49
CA GLY A 98 10.75 0.13 14.99
C GLY A 98 11.49 -0.77 13.98
N ASP A 99 12.58 -1.38 14.44
CA ASP A 99 13.57 -2.07 13.58
C ASP A 99 13.07 -3.35 12.90
N GLY A 100 11.91 -3.87 13.31
CA GLY A 100 11.23 -4.98 12.64
C GLY A 100 10.55 -4.58 11.32
N TRP A 101 10.63 -3.30 10.95
CA TRP A 101 10.07 -2.74 9.72
C TRP A 101 11.13 -2.01 8.91
N ALA A 102 10.96 -2.02 7.60
CA ALA A 102 11.72 -1.18 6.68
C ALA A 102 10.76 -0.56 5.66
N HIS A 103 11.23 0.47 4.94
CA HIS A 103 10.48 1.10 3.86
C HIS A 103 11.30 1.34 2.61
N ILE A 104 10.59 1.51 1.49
CA ILE A 104 11.14 1.94 0.20
C ILE A 104 10.37 3.15 -0.34
N GLY A 105 10.95 3.84 -1.31
CA GLY A 105 10.38 5.01 -1.99
C GLY A 105 11.16 6.30 -1.73
N VAL A 106 10.99 7.26 -2.64
CA VAL A 106 11.66 8.58 -2.61
C VAL A 106 10.66 9.73 -2.72
N GLY A 107 11.10 10.94 -2.37
CA GLY A 107 10.32 12.16 -2.53
C GLY A 107 10.01 12.47 -3.99
N ARG A 108 8.78 12.88 -4.28
CA ARG A 108 8.30 13.10 -5.66
C ARG A 108 8.88 14.36 -6.34
N ASP A 109 9.48 15.29 -5.58
CA ASP A 109 9.92 16.58 -6.13
C ASP A 109 11.38 16.62 -6.57
N ASP A 110 12.22 15.74 -6.03
CA ASP A 110 13.66 15.64 -6.36
C ASP A 110 14.13 14.20 -6.64
N GLY A 111 13.33 13.18 -6.31
CA GLY A 111 13.76 11.80 -6.36
C GLY A 111 14.61 11.35 -5.18
N GLU A 112 14.64 12.15 -4.12
CA GLU A 112 15.37 11.91 -2.87
C GLU A 112 14.46 12.16 -1.67
N LYS A 113 14.43 13.39 -1.13
CA LYS A 113 13.76 13.74 0.13
C LYS A 113 12.67 14.80 -0.01
N ASP A 114 12.68 15.58 -1.07
CA ASP A 114 11.73 16.67 -1.25
C ASP A 114 10.38 16.18 -1.79
N GLY A 115 9.32 16.76 -1.23
CA GLY A 115 7.95 16.48 -1.59
C GLY A 115 7.35 15.29 -0.85
N GLU A 116 6.12 14.94 -1.23
CA GLU A 116 5.43 13.77 -0.69
C GLU A 116 6.02 12.48 -1.27
N PHE A 117 6.04 11.45 -0.45
CA PHE A 117 6.39 10.09 -0.80
C PHE A 117 5.14 9.24 -1.01
N THR A 118 5.30 8.14 -1.73
CA THR A 118 4.36 6.99 -1.75
C THR A 118 5.05 5.74 -1.20
N PRO A 119 5.49 5.76 0.08
CA PRO A 119 6.39 4.74 0.59
C PRO A 119 5.66 3.40 0.76
N ILE A 120 6.45 2.32 0.68
CA ILE A 120 5.98 0.97 1.01
C ILE A 120 6.75 0.49 2.23
N PHE A 121 6.05 0.31 3.36
CA PHE A 121 6.57 -0.29 4.57
C PHE A 121 6.30 -1.80 4.58
N TYR A 122 7.24 -2.58 5.09
CA TYR A 122 7.13 -4.04 5.17
C TYR A 122 7.86 -4.61 6.39
N ARG A 123 7.35 -5.75 6.87
CA ARG A 123 7.94 -6.53 7.98
C ARG A 123 9.18 -7.30 7.52
N THR A 124 10.34 -6.97 8.08
CA THR A 124 11.64 -7.53 7.66
C THR A 124 11.89 -8.96 8.16
N ASP A 125 11.12 -9.42 9.15
CA ASP A 125 11.12 -10.80 9.63
C ASP A 125 10.34 -11.76 8.72
N ALA A 126 9.45 -11.24 7.87
CA ALA A 126 8.65 -12.03 6.93
C ALA A 126 9.04 -11.80 5.46
N LEU A 127 9.46 -10.59 5.10
CA LEU A 127 9.69 -10.17 3.72
C LEU A 127 11.11 -9.66 3.52
N LYS A 128 11.76 -10.18 2.47
CA LYS A 128 13.02 -9.68 1.94
C LYS A 128 12.75 -8.86 0.68
N LEU A 129 13.28 -7.64 0.63
CA LEU A 129 13.28 -6.82 -0.58
C LEU A 129 14.28 -7.39 -1.60
N VAL A 130 13.80 -7.67 -2.81
CA VAL A 130 14.61 -8.16 -3.94
C VAL A 130 14.94 -7.03 -4.90
N TYR A 131 13.99 -6.15 -5.14
CA TYR A 131 14.11 -5.03 -6.07
C TYR A 131 13.19 -3.90 -5.65
N GLN A 132 13.58 -2.67 -5.96
CA GLN A 132 12.73 -1.50 -5.84
C GLN A 132 12.95 -0.53 -7.01
N GLU A 133 11.91 0.21 -7.36
CA GLU A 133 12.01 1.43 -8.16
C GLU A 133 10.93 2.44 -7.77
N THR A 134 11.20 3.71 -8.00
CA THR A 134 10.19 4.77 -8.02
C THR A 134 10.19 5.43 -9.41
N LYS A 135 9.01 5.67 -9.96
CA LYS A 135 8.82 6.25 -11.31
C LYS A 135 7.80 7.37 -11.28
N TRP A 136 8.05 8.41 -12.07
CA TRP A 136 7.12 9.52 -12.24
C TRP A 136 6.00 9.16 -13.19
N LEU A 137 4.77 9.56 -12.87
CA LEU A 137 3.58 9.30 -13.67
C LEU A 137 3.50 10.33 -14.78
N SER A 138 4.36 10.18 -15.78
CA SER A 138 4.52 11.12 -16.90
C SER A 138 4.98 10.38 -18.16
N PRO A 139 5.06 11.08 -19.31
CA PRO A 139 5.72 10.54 -20.51
C PRO A 139 7.21 10.20 -20.33
N THR A 140 7.85 10.70 -19.28
CA THR A 140 9.28 10.50 -18.97
C THR A 140 9.46 9.94 -17.56
N PRO A 141 9.04 8.68 -17.31
CA PRO A 141 8.91 8.13 -15.96
C PRO A 141 10.23 7.93 -15.21
N ASP A 142 11.36 7.96 -15.93
CA ASP A 142 12.69 7.77 -15.36
C ASP A 142 13.32 9.06 -14.81
N VAL A 143 12.67 10.21 -14.98
CA VAL A 143 13.15 11.51 -14.49
C VAL A 143 12.06 12.27 -13.75
N VAL A 144 12.48 13.12 -12.81
CA VAL A 144 11.59 14.02 -12.05
C VAL A 144 10.80 14.90 -13.03
N SER A 145 9.49 14.68 -13.11
CA SER A 145 8.66 15.31 -14.14
C SER A 145 7.19 15.42 -13.74
N TYR A 146 6.50 16.40 -14.34
CA TYR A 146 5.04 16.47 -14.36
C TYR A 146 4.51 15.63 -15.52
N GLY A 147 3.36 14.98 -15.33
CA GLY A 147 2.66 14.27 -16.39
C GLY A 147 1.45 15.04 -16.86
N TRP A 148 1.35 15.29 -18.18
CA TRP A 148 0.21 15.99 -18.79
C TRP A 148 -0.13 17.28 -18.02
N ASP A 149 -1.40 17.52 -17.71
CA ASP A 149 -1.87 18.69 -16.97
C ASP A 149 -1.92 18.46 -15.44
N ALA A 150 -1.08 17.58 -14.91
CA ALA A 150 -1.07 17.30 -13.47
C ALA A 150 -0.78 18.55 -12.64
N GLY A 151 -1.55 18.76 -11.57
CA GLY A 151 -1.30 19.85 -10.63
C GLY A 151 -0.04 19.66 -9.77
N SER A 152 0.48 18.44 -9.72
CA SER A 152 1.64 18.04 -8.93
C SER A 152 2.41 16.91 -9.61
N ARG A 153 3.71 16.78 -9.32
CA ARG A 153 4.46 15.58 -9.71
C ARG A 153 3.87 14.38 -8.98
N ARG A 154 3.62 13.28 -9.67
CA ARG A 154 3.08 12.05 -9.09
C ARG A 154 4.02 10.90 -9.36
N ILE A 155 4.06 9.93 -8.45
CA ILE A 155 4.98 8.81 -8.50
C ILE A 155 4.28 7.49 -8.15
N VAL A 156 4.84 6.39 -8.66
CA VAL A 156 4.59 5.05 -8.17
C VAL A 156 5.88 4.48 -7.59
N THR A 157 5.80 3.88 -6.41
CA THR A 157 6.88 3.07 -5.83
C THR A 157 6.52 1.61 -6.01
N ILE A 158 7.47 0.82 -6.51
CA ILE A 158 7.29 -0.62 -6.80
C ILE A 158 8.38 -1.38 -6.09
N GLY A 159 8.01 -2.46 -5.39
CA GLY A 159 8.94 -3.41 -4.80
C GLY A 159 8.65 -4.84 -5.24
N VAL A 160 9.70 -5.62 -5.47
CA VAL A 160 9.63 -7.08 -5.55
C VAL A 160 10.04 -7.62 -4.19
N PHE A 161 9.15 -8.38 -3.57
CA PHE A 161 9.35 -8.95 -2.24
C PHE A 161 9.41 -10.47 -2.33
N GLU A 162 10.30 -11.07 -1.55
CA GLU A 162 10.40 -12.51 -1.35
C GLU A 162 9.98 -12.84 0.08
N HIS A 163 8.99 -13.71 0.24
CA HIS A 163 8.61 -14.23 1.54
C HIS A 163 9.67 -15.21 2.05
N ILE A 164 10.29 -14.89 3.19
CA ILE A 164 11.50 -15.55 3.67
C ILE A 164 11.29 -17.05 3.88
N ALA A 165 10.17 -17.44 4.50
CA ALA A 165 9.94 -18.84 4.84
C ALA A 165 9.61 -19.73 3.64
N THR A 166 9.06 -19.18 2.55
CA THR A 166 8.60 -19.98 1.40
C THR A 166 9.37 -19.71 0.11
N GLY A 167 10.21 -18.67 0.06
CA GLY A 167 10.90 -18.20 -1.14
C GLY A 167 9.98 -17.63 -2.23
N LYS A 168 8.66 -17.53 -1.97
CA LYS A 168 7.71 -17.01 -2.96
C LYS A 168 7.87 -15.51 -3.14
N LYS A 169 7.79 -15.07 -4.40
CA LYS A 169 7.93 -13.66 -4.77
C LYS A 169 6.61 -13.06 -5.22
N PHE A 170 6.43 -11.79 -4.92
CA PHE A 170 5.33 -10.97 -5.42
C PHE A 170 5.77 -9.52 -5.61
N ILE A 171 4.99 -8.78 -6.39
CA ILE A 171 5.16 -7.34 -6.59
C ILE A 171 4.13 -6.62 -5.73
N HIS A 172 4.59 -5.59 -5.02
CA HIS A 172 3.73 -4.57 -4.43
C HIS A 172 4.05 -3.23 -5.06
N ALA A 173 3.02 -2.53 -5.51
CA ALA A 173 3.10 -1.17 -6.01
C ALA A 173 2.22 -0.27 -5.16
N ASN A 174 2.65 0.97 -4.96
CA ASN A 174 1.90 1.99 -4.24
C ASN A 174 1.98 3.32 -5.01
N THR A 175 0.84 3.99 -5.18
CA THR A 175 0.73 5.22 -5.97
C THR A 175 -0.16 6.26 -5.32
N HIS A 176 -0.03 7.51 -5.75
CA HIS A 176 -0.98 8.58 -5.45
C HIS A 176 -1.23 9.35 -6.74
N LEU A 177 -2.42 9.23 -7.33
CA LEU A 177 -2.75 9.87 -8.60
C LEU A 177 -3.12 11.34 -8.44
N ASP A 178 -3.09 12.10 -9.54
CA ASP A 178 -3.33 13.54 -9.51
C ASP A 178 -4.77 13.90 -9.14
N ASN A 179 -4.92 14.88 -8.25
CA ASN A 179 -6.23 15.36 -7.81
C ASN A 179 -6.85 16.41 -8.74
N VAL A 180 -6.06 17.03 -9.64
CA VAL A 180 -6.52 18.14 -10.49
C VAL A 180 -6.95 17.65 -11.87
N SER A 181 -6.10 16.90 -12.56
CA SER A 181 -6.30 16.56 -13.97
C SER A 181 -6.78 15.13 -14.19
N ASP A 182 -7.92 15.01 -14.84
CA ASP A 182 -8.50 13.72 -15.23
C ASP A 182 -7.63 12.96 -16.24
N GLN A 183 -7.04 13.69 -17.19
CA GLN A 183 -6.08 13.14 -18.13
C GLN A 183 -4.84 12.62 -17.40
N ALA A 184 -4.29 13.38 -16.45
CA ALA A 184 -3.13 12.95 -15.69
C ALA A 184 -3.41 11.68 -14.88
N ARG A 185 -4.61 11.54 -14.29
CA ARG A 185 -5.01 10.29 -13.62
C ARG A 185 -5.08 9.11 -14.60
N SER A 186 -5.80 9.30 -15.71
CA SER A 186 -6.04 8.24 -16.71
C SER A 186 -4.77 7.76 -17.40
N GLU A 187 -3.87 8.67 -17.75
CA GLU A 187 -2.59 8.30 -18.37
C GLU A 187 -1.57 7.85 -17.31
N GLY A 188 -1.56 8.47 -16.13
CA GLY A 188 -0.70 8.08 -15.02
C GLY A 188 -0.95 6.64 -14.59
N ILE A 189 -2.21 6.17 -14.53
CA ILE A 189 -2.48 4.78 -14.19
C ILE A 189 -2.02 3.79 -15.27
N LYS A 190 -1.99 4.20 -16.55
CA LYS A 190 -1.38 3.38 -17.62
C LYS A 190 0.12 3.26 -17.43
N VAL A 191 0.79 4.34 -17.01
CA VAL A 191 2.22 4.30 -16.64
C VAL A 191 2.44 3.30 -15.51
N VAL A 192 1.64 3.35 -14.43
CA VAL A 192 1.70 2.38 -13.32
C VAL A 192 1.64 0.93 -13.83
N VAL A 193 0.63 0.60 -14.63
CA VAL A 193 0.46 -0.77 -15.17
C VAL A 193 1.66 -1.17 -16.04
N SER A 194 2.13 -0.29 -16.92
CA SER A 194 3.27 -0.56 -17.79
C SER A 194 4.56 -0.83 -16.99
N ARG A 195 4.78 -0.11 -15.89
CA ARG A 195 5.95 -0.32 -15.02
C ARG A 195 5.87 -1.64 -14.27
N ILE A 196 4.71 -1.98 -13.72
CA ILE A 196 4.49 -3.29 -13.08
C ILE A 196 4.78 -4.43 -14.07
N GLN A 197 4.29 -4.32 -15.31
CA GLN A 197 4.53 -5.33 -16.35
C GLN A 197 6.01 -5.41 -16.79
N ALA A 198 6.73 -4.29 -16.80
CA ALA A 198 8.17 -4.28 -17.04
C ALA A 198 8.94 -5.01 -15.92
N VAL A 199 8.54 -4.81 -14.67
CA VAL A 199 9.08 -5.55 -13.51
C VAL A 199 8.75 -7.03 -13.61
N GLN A 200 7.52 -7.42 -13.96
CA GLN A 200 7.18 -8.83 -14.22
C GLN A 200 8.00 -9.45 -15.34
N SER A 201 8.28 -8.70 -16.41
CA SER A 201 9.13 -9.18 -17.51
C SER A 201 10.55 -9.51 -17.03
N THR A 202 11.03 -8.86 -15.97
CA THR A 202 12.37 -9.08 -15.39
C THR A 202 12.39 -10.17 -14.32
N TYR A 203 11.37 -10.20 -13.44
CA TYR A 203 11.35 -11.05 -12.25
C TYR A 203 10.38 -12.25 -12.35
N GLY A 204 9.69 -12.39 -13.47
CA GLY A 204 8.76 -13.49 -13.76
C GLY A 204 7.28 -13.10 -13.59
N PRO A 205 6.35 -14.03 -13.87
CA PRO A 205 4.91 -13.81 -13.82
C PRO A 205 4.41 -13.80 -12.36
N LEU A 206 4.95 -12.88 -11.55
CA LEU A 206 4.68 -12.74 -10.13
C LEU A 206 3.25 -12.23 -9.88
N GLY A 207 2.68 -12.58 -8.74
CA GLY A 207 1.46 -11.90 -8.26
C GLY A 207 1.73 -10.41 -8.03
N VAL A 208 0.74 -9.57 -8.29
CA VAL A 208 0.78 -8.11 -8.15
C VAL A 208 -0.27 -7.69 -7.14
N THR A 209 0.13 -6.80 -6.24
CA THR A 209 -0.76 -6.00 -5.41
C THR A 209 -0.48 -4.53 -5.69
N LEU A 210 -1.51 -3.71 -5.84
CA LEU A 210 -1.39 -2.28 -6.08
C LEU A 210 -2.28 -1.53 -5.09
N THR A 211 -1.67 -0.68 -4.27
CA THR A 211 -2.32 0.22 -3.31
C THR A 211 -2.23 1.65 -3.77
N GLY A 212 -3.05 2.52 -3.19
CA GLY A 212 -2.95 3.95 -3.43
C GLY A 212 -4.22 4.73 -3.19
N ASP A 213 -4.04 6.05 -3.21
CA ASP A 213 -5.08 7.04 -3.40
C ASP A 213 -5.14 7.38 -4.90
N PHE A 214 -6.27 7.07 -5.52
CA PHE A 214 -6.44 7.20 -6.97
C PHE A 214 -7.08 8.53 -7.37
N ASN A 215 -7.54 9.35 -6.42
CA ASN A 215 -8.31 10.57 -6.69
C ASN A 215 -9.43 10.36 -7.74
N SER A 216 -9.96 9.14 -7.80
CA SER A 216 -10.91 8.69 -8.81
C SER A 216 -11.80 7.65 -8.17
N ASP A 217 -13.09 7.97 -8.03
CA ASP A 217 -14.07 7.02 -7.53
C ASP A 217 -14.36 5.92 -8.57
N PRO A 218 -15.20 4.91 -8.26
CA PRO A 218 -15.51 3.83 -9.21
C PRO A 218 -16.15 4.28 -10.53
N ASN A 219 -16.71 5.49 -10.62
CA ASN A 219 -17.22 6.08 -11.85
C ASN A 219 -16.19 6.99 -12.55
N GLY A 220 -15.08 7.30 -11.88
CA GLY A 220 -14.01 8.14 -12.39
C GLY A 220 -13.12 7.45 -13.42
N SER A 221 -12.44 8.26 -14.23
CA SER A 221 -11.72 7.83 -15.43
C SER A 221 -10.59 6.84 -15.14
N ALA A 222 -9.74 7.09 -14.15
CA ALA A 222 -8.60 6.23 -13.85
C ALA A 222 -9.03 4.86 -13.30
N TYR A 223 -10.08 4.84 -12.47
CA TYR A 223 -10.68 3.58 -12.04
C TYR A 223 -11.18 2.79 -13.26
N GLN A 224 -11.94 3.43 -14.15
CA GLN A 224 -12.49 2.79 -15.34
C GLN A 224 -11.41 2.30 -16.30
N VAL A 225 -10.33 3.07 -16.51
CA VAL A 225 -9.17 2.64 -17.30
C VAL A 225 -8.55 1.38 -16.71
N LEU A 226 -8.37 1.32 -15.39
CA LEU A 226 -7.74 0.18 -14.73
C LEU A 226 -8.65 -1.06 -14.72
N ALA A 227 -9.92 -0.89 -14.33
CA ALA A 227 -10.90 -1.96 -14.27
C ALA A 227 -11.17 -2.61 -15.64
N ASN A 228 -11.27 -1.79 -16.69
CA ASN A 228 -11.49 -2.28 -18.05
C ASN A 228 -10.21 -2.78 -18.74
N GLY A 229 -9.04 -2.51 -18.18
CA GLY A 229 -7.75 -2.96 -18.71
C GLY A 229 -7.50 -4.46 -18.54
N GLY A 230 -8.28 -5.17 -17.71
CA GLY A 230 -8.22 -6.62 -17.54
C GLY A 230 -6.94 -7.16 -16.86
N PHE A 231 -6.04 -6.29 -16.42
CA PHE A 231 -4.78 -6.70 -15.78
C PHE A 231 -4.94 -6.93 -14.29
N VAL A 232 -5.58 -6.00 -13.56
CA VAL A 232 -5.81 -6.10 -12.12
C VAL A 232 -7.28 -5.95 -11.79
N GLU A 233 -7.71 -6.48 -10.65
CA GLU A 233 -9.08 -6.42 -10.17
C GLU A 233 -9.16 -5.83 -8.77
N ASP A 234 -10.20 -5.03 -8.53
CA ASP A 234 -10.44 -4.37 -7.25
C ASP A 234 -10.79 -5.43 -6.20
N LEU A 235 -9.98 -5.49 -5.14
CA LEU A 235 -10.19 -6.39 -4.01
C LEU A 235 -11.60 -6.26 -3.42
N TYR A 236 -12.16 -5.05 -3.40
CA TYR A 236 -13.48 -4.74 -2.83
C TYR A 236 -14.64 -5.44 -3.55
N ASN A 237 -14.44 -5.83 -4.81
CA ASN A 237 -15.44 -6.53 -5.61
C ASN A 237 -15.39 -8.05 -5.42
N LYS A 238 -14.27 -8.59 -4.92
CA LYS A 238 -14.05 -10.03 -4.71
C LYS A 238 -14.11 -10.46 -3.24
N ALA A 239 -13.71 -9.58 -2.34
CA ALA A 239 -13.52 -9.92 -0.93
C ALA A 239 -14.81 -9.91 -0.13
N THR A 240 -14.86 -10.72 0.92
CA THR A 240 -15.87 -10.55 1.98
C THR A 240 -15.65 -9.20 2.66
N ARG A 241 -16.67 -8.36 2.71
CA ARG A 241 -16.58 -7.04 3.33
C ARG A 241 -16.79 -7.15 4.83
N VAL A 242 -15.90 -6.54 5.59
CA VAL A 242 -15.97 -6.43 7.05
C VAL A 242 -16.11 -4.96 7.43
N GLY A 243 -16.85 -4.70 8.50
CA GLY A 243 -17.18 -3.35 8.95
C GLY A 243 -18.35 -2.73 8.17
N SER A 244 -18.69 -1.49 8.52
CA SER A 244 -19.82 -0.75 7.96
C SER A 244 -19.43 0.32 6.94
N TYR A 245 -18.16 0.72 6.88
CA TYR A 245 -17.71 1.79 6.01
C TYR A 245 -17.51 1.31 4.57
N THR A 246 -17.94 2.14 3.61
CA THR A 246 -17.85 1.86 2.18
C THR A 246 -17.05 2.91 1.41
N GLY A 247 -16.93 4.13 1.95
CA GLY A 247 -16.11 5.23 1.41
C GLY A 247 -14.84 5.45 2.22
N THR A 248 -13.82 6.01 1.58
CA THR A 248 -12.47 6.16 2.13
C THR A 248 -12.10 7.62 2.38
N TYR A 249 -12.46 8.55 1.50
CA TYR A 249 -12.21 9.97 1.69
C TYR A 249 -13.37 10.66 2.42
N THR A 250 -13.06 11.25 3.56
CA THR A 250 -14.05 11.80 4.51
C THR A 250 -13.86 13.28 4.80
N THR A 251 -12.78 13.90 4.33
CA THR A 251 -12.29 15.22 4.81
C THR A 251 -12.00 15.20 6.32
N PHE A 252 -11.70 16.36 6.93
CA PHE A 252 -11.67 16.51 8.39
C PHE A 252 -13.03 16.89 9.01
N ASP A 253 -14.09 17.06 8.20
CA ASP A 253 -15.44 17.37 8.66
C ASP A 253 -16.20 16.10 9.08
N THR A 254 -16.38 15.91 10.38
CA THR A 254 -17.07 14.75 10.94
C THR A 254 -18.53 14.63 10.51
N SER A 255 -19.16 15.72 10.04
CA SER A 255 -20.54 15.67 9.53
C SER A 255 -20.66 15.01 8.15
N ARG A 256 -19.52 14.80 7.45
CA ARG A 256 -19.46 14.22 6.08
C ARG A 256 -18.99 12.77 6.06
N GLN A 257 -18.86 12.14 7.22
CA GLN A 257 -18.33 10.79 7.35
C GLN A 257 -19.18 9.74 6.60
N ASP A 258 -20.49 9.95 6.51
CA ASP A 258 -21.43 9.04 5.83
C ASP A 258 -21.57 9.30 4.32
N SER A 259 -21.02 10.41 3.81
CA SER A 259 -21.02 10.77 2.38
C SER A 259 -19.65 10.57 1.71
N ALA A 260 -18.78 9.78 2.34
CA ALA A 260 -17.43 9.51 1.87
C ALA A 260 -17.40 8.83 0.50
N SER A 261 -16.58 9.33 -0.41
CA SER A 261 -16.28 8.66 -1.68
C SER A 261 -15.21 7.58 -1.47
N ARG A 262 -15.23 6.51 -2.26
CA ARG A 262 -14.17 5.50 -2.25
C ARG A 262 -13.15 5.83 -3.34
N ILE A 263 -12.02 6.39 -2.95
CA ILE A 263 -10.92 6.75 -3.86
C ILE A 263 -9.60 6.06 -3.52
N ASP A 264 -9.56 5.32 -2.41
CA ASP A 264 -8.43 4.50 -1.99
C ASP A 264 -8.74 3.02 -2.25
N PHE A 265 -7.80 2.31 -2.87
CA PHE A 265 -8.06 0.96 -3.38
C PHE A 265 -6.91 0.00 -3.11
N ILE A 266 -7.26 -1.28 -3.08
CA ILE A 266 -6.32 -2.40 -3.16
C ILE A 266 -6.71 -3.19 -4.41
N TRP A 267 -5.78 -3.33 -5.34
CA TRP A 267 -5.95 -4.08 -6.58
C TRP A 267 -5.07 -5.32 -6.59
N LEU A 268 -5.57 -6.42 -7.16
CA LEU A 268 -4.87 -7.68 -7.30
C LEU A 268 -4.70 -8.06 -8.76
N GLY A 269 -3.53 -8.60 -9.13
CA GLY A 269 -3.34 -9.18 -10.46
C GLY A 269 -2.16 -10.14 -10.54
N PRO A 270 -1.80 -10.57 -11.75
CA PRO A 270 -2.62 -10.48 -12.98
C PRO A 270 -3.93 -11.26 -12.84
N GLN A 271 -5.06 -10.73 -13.31
CA GLN A 271 -6.36 -11.40 -13.21
C GLN A 271 -6.35 -12.81 -13.84
N SER A 272 -5.76 -12.93 -15.04
CA SER A 272 -5.71 -14.19 -15.80
C SER A 272 -4.90 -15.29 -15.12
N ALA A 273 -4.02 -14.94 -14.18
CA ALA A 273 -3.12 -15.88 -13.53
C ALA A 273 -3.64 -16.40 -12.18
N ASN A 274 -4.76 -15.85 -11.66
CA ASN A 274 -5.37 -16.25 -10.38
C ASN A 274 -4.34 -16.44 -9.25
N LYS A 275 -3.43 -15.48 -9.09
CA LYS A 275 -2.31 -15.57 -8.13
C LYS A 275 -2.73 -15.49 -6.67
N TYR A 276 -3.95 -15.06 -6.38
CA TYR A 276 -4.43 -14.84 -5.02
C TYR A 276 -5.75 -15.54 -4.77
N SER A 277 -5.86 -16.20 -3.62
CA SER A 277 -7.14 -16.43 -2.96
C SER A 277 -7.48 -15.20 -2.12
N VAL A 278 -8.71 -14.72 -2.23
CA VAL A 278 -9.16 -13.47 -1.58
C VAL A 278 -10.00 -13.81 -0.35
N GLN A 279 -9.68 -13.21 0.81
CA GLN A 279 -10.42 -13.46 2.05
C GLN A 279 -11.36 -12.30 2.37
N GLN A 280 -10.80 -11.16 2.79
CA GLN A 280 -11.59 -10.04 3.29
C GLN A 280 -10.99 -8.69 2.96
N ILE A 281 -11.86 -7.68 3.00
CA ILE A 281 -11.51 -6.26 2.95
C ILE A 281 -12.26 -5.53 4.05
N GLU A 282 -11.58 -4.60 4.72
CA GLU A 282 -12.13 -3.73 5.73
C GLU A 282 -11.70 -2.29 5.43
N ILE A 283 -12.67 -1.37 5.36
CA ILE A 283 -12.39 0.06 5.41
C ILE A 283 -12.54 0.46 6.89
N LYS A 284 -11.43 0.83 7.53
CA LYS A 284 -11.39 1.10 8.96
C LYS A 284 -11.79 2.54 9.27
N SER A 285 -12.21 2.79 10.50
CA SER A 285 -12.41 4.16 10.98
C SER A 285 -11.10 4.93 10.94
N ASN A 286 -11.13 6.17 10.45
CA ASN A 286 -10.08 7.18 10.66
C ASN A 286 -10.34 8.01 11.91
N ILE A 287 -11.35 7.67 12.69
CA ILE A 287 -11.64 8.27 13.98
C ILE A 287 -11.06 7.37 15.07
N VAL A 288 -10.07 7.89 15.80
CA VAL A 288 -9.43 7.24 16.96
C VAL A 288 -9.53 8.19 18.15
N ASP A 289 -10.04 7.71 19.28
CA ASP A 289 -10.30 8.53 20.48
C ASP A 289 -11.04 9.85 20.16
N ASP A 290 -12.13 9.73 19.39
CA ASP A 290 -12.99 10.82 18.91
C ASP A 290 -12.30 11.87 18.02
N ARG A 291 -11.22 11.48 17.32
CA ARG A 291 -10.45 12.38 16.44
C ARG A 291 -10.26 11.81 15.05
N VAL A 292 -10.47 12.63 14.04
CA VAL A 292 -10.09 12.34 12.67
C VAL A 292 -8.55 12.41 12.54
N ILE A 293 -7.90 11.27 12.34
CA ILE A 293 -6.43 11.12 12.31
C ILE A 293 -5.83 11.41 10.92
N SER A 294 -6.66 11.28 9.89
CA SER A 294 -6.42 11.56 8.48
C SER A 294 -7.77 11.86 7.85
N ASP A 295 -7.83 12.68 6.81
CA ASP A 295 -9.03 12.87 5.98
C ASP A 295 -9.42 11.60 5.21
N HIS A 296 -8.54 10.60 5.16
CA HIS A 296 -8.81 9.28 4.59
C HIS A 296 -8.95 8.19 5.65
N ARG A 297 -9.67 7.13 5.29
CA ARG A 297 -9.79 5.87 6.04
C ARG A 297 -8.77 4.85 5.55
N PRO A 298 -8.11 4.10 6.45
CA PRO A 298 -7.27 2.98 6.06
C PRO A 298 -8.10 1.88 5.37
N VAL A 299 -7.58 1.35 4.26
CA VAL A 299 -8.13 0.17 3.60
C VAL A 299 -7.23 -1.02 3.90
N VAL A 300 -7.80 -2.08 4.47
CA VAL A 300 -7.07 -3.29 4.88
C VAL A 300 -7.62 -4.48 4.11
N GLY A 301 -6.75 -5.23 3.45
CA GLY A 301 -7.08 -6.41 2.67
C GLY A 301 -6.29 -7.62 3.12
N ASP A 302 -6.95 -8.76 3.29
CA ASP A 302 -6.29 -10.05 3.53
C ASP A 302 -6.46 -10.95 2.31
N VAL A 303 -5.32 -11.39 1.79
CA VAL A 303 -5.23 -12.28 0.64
C VAL A 303 -4.20 -13.38 0.90
N THR A 304 -4.24 -14.41 0.08
CA THR A 304 -3.30 -15.52 0.16
C THR A 304 -2.67 -15.74 -1.21
N LEU A 305 -1.37 -15.49 -1.33
CA LEU A 305 -0.59 -15.75 -2.54
C LEU A 305 -0.49 -17.26 -2.78
N LEU A 306 -1.00 -17.72 -3.92
CA LEU A 306 -1.07 -19.11 -4.32
C LEU A 306 0.25 -19.60 -4.95
N SER A 307 0.28 -20.87 -5.36
CA SER A 307 1.39 -21.51 -6.10
C SER A 307 1.78 -20.75 -7.37
#